data_AF-A0A382RT27-F1
#
_entry.id   AF-A0A382RT27-F1
#
_cell.length_a   1.000
_cell.length_b   1.000
_cell.length_c   1.000
_cell.angle_alpha   90.00
_cell.angle_beta   90.00
_cell.angle_gamma   90.00
#
_symmetry.space_group_name_H-M   'P 1'
#
loop_
_entity.id
_entity.type
_entity.pdbx_description
1 polymer ?
#
loop_
_entity_poly.entity_id
_entity_poly.type
_entity_poly.pdbx_seq_one_letter_code
_entity_poly.pdbx_strand_id
1 'polypeptide(L)'
;VAMGVVALTAPALGVIADRMPIKKKLLKWYTAVGVIFTAMMGAAPYFGSDGYMVLAVMYVIGSIGFTGGNVIYYAFMPHLADKRCMDHVSSWGYAYGFMGGSLLLLVHLGILLASPWDTNFKLAVIFVTSSLWWWGFGALMFKWTPEPDISSEMEWQGFRKATLFAYAEVGRTFKEIKKFRVLALYLLAYLLFYDGVNTIASMASVFGEVVLRINESMNIALLLTVNTVAIPMSILFGKLADHKGTKFSLMLALFIYCFVAVAAAGFAPLELEGENDAKRYDFTFEWNDETQMYELTTLYDRGYEGWVSEKGAGDTAF
;
A
#
# COMPACT_ATOMS: atom_id res chain seq x y z
N VAL A 1 -7.43 3.70 10.92
CA VAL A 1 -8.89 3.92 10.71
C VAL A 1 -9.45 3.09 9.56
N ALA A 2 -8.96 3.25 8.32
CA ALA A 2 -9.46 2.49 7.16
C ALA A 2 -9.48 0.97 7.38
N MET A 3 -8.39 0.38 7.89
CA MET A 3 -8.33 -1.06 8.19
C MET A 3 -9.34 -1.50 9.26
N GLY A 4 -9.67 -0.65 10.24
CA GLY A 4 -10.69 -0.95 11.24
C GLY A 4 -12.11 -0.95 10.66
N VAL A 5 -12.40 0.00 9.76
CA VAL A 5 -13.67 0.04 9.00
C VAL A 5 -13.81 -1.21 8.13
N VAL A 6 -12.73 -1.62 7.45
CA VAL A 6 -12.73 -2.84 6.63
C VAL A 6 -12.85 -4.09 7.49
N ALA A 7 -12.16 -4.18 8.63
CA ALA A 7 -12.28 -5.33 9.54
C ALA A 7 -13.72 -5.52 10.05
N LEU A 8 -14.46 -4.43 10.27
CA LEU A 8 -15.87 -4.48 10.66
C LEU A 8 -16.80 -4.80 9.48
N THR A 9 -16.48 -4.34 8.28
CA THR A 9 -17.37 -4.52 7.12
C THR A 9 -17.11 -5.82 6.35
N ALA A 10 -15.89 -6.36 6.39
CA ALA A 10 -15.46 -7.53 5.64
C ALA A 10 -16.25 -8.82 5.97
N PRO A 11 -16.61 -9.15 7.22
CA PRO A 11 -17.42 -10.34 7.51
C PRO A 11 -18.81 -10.27 6.89
N ALA A 12 -19.46 -9.10 6.96
CA ALA A 12 -20.77 -8.88 6.35
C ALA A 12 -20.68 -8.92 4.82
N LEU A 13 -19.67 -8.26 4.24
CA LEU A 13 -19.45 -8.22 2.79
C LEU A 13 -19.07 -9.59 2.23
N GLY A 14 -18.26 -10.38 2.94
CA GLY A 14 -17.83 -11.71 2.53
C GLY A 14 -19.02 -12.68 2.41
N VAL A 15 -19.88 -12.73 3.43
CA VAL A 15 -21.08 -13.60 3.40
C VAL A 15 -22.07 -13.15 2.33
N ILE A 16 -22.26 -11.84 2.13
CA ILE A 16 -23.15 -11.31 1.09
C ILE A 16 -22.58 -11.60 -0.30
N ALA A 17 -21.26 -11.44 -0.48
CA ALA A 17 -20.57 -11.71 -1.74
C ALA A 17 -20.60 -13.20 -2.09
N ASP A 18 -20.45 -14.10 -1.12
CA ASP A 18 -20.41 -15.55 -1.35
C ASP A 18 -21.77 -16.16 -1.68
N ARG A 19 -22.87 -15.44 -1.45
CA ARG A 19 -24.22 -15.96 -1.66
C ARG A 19 -25.00 -15.26 -2.78
N MET A 20 -24.39 -14.32 -3.50
CA MET A 20 -25.09 -13.63 -4.58
C MET A 20 -24.15 -13.26 -5.74
N PRO A 21 -24.62 -13.36 -7.00
CA PRO A 21 -23.87 -12.96 -8.18
C PRO A 21 -23.83 -11.42 -8.29
N ILE A 22 -23.24 -10.76 -7.29
CA ILE A 22 -22.98 -9.32 -7.28
C ILE A 22 -21.50 -9.02 -7.09
N LYS A 23 -20.62 -10.06 -7.04
CA LYS A 23 -19.19 -9.90 -6.76
C LYS A 23 -18.54 -8.92 -7.74
N LYS A 24 -18.91 -8.99 -9.02
CA LYS A 24 -18.40 -8.09 -10.06
C LYS A 24 -18.90 -6.66 -9.87
N LYS A 25 -20.20 -6.49 -9.57
CA LYS A 25 -20.81 -5.17 -9.33
C LYS A 25 -20.24 -4.50 -8.08
N LEU A 26 -20.03 -5.26 -7.02
CA LEU A 26 -19.44 -4.79 -5.77
C LEU A 26 -17.98 -4.38 -5.96
N LEU A 27 -17.19 -5.22 -6.65
CA LEU A 27 -15.80 -4.89 -7.00
C LEU A 27 -15.71 -3.61 -7.85
N LYS A 28 -16.65 -3.40 -8.79
CA LYS A 28 -16.74 -2.17 -9.58
C LYS A 28 -17.01 -0.94 -8.72
N TRP A 29 -17.91 -1.04 -7.73
CA TRP A 29 -18.17 0.06 -6.80
C TRP A 29 -16.96 0.40 -5.93
N TYR A 30 -16.32 -0.60 -5.32
CA TYR A 30 -15.10 -0.38 -4.53
C TYR A 30 -13.97 0.23 -5.34
N THR A 31 -13.77 -0.27 -6.58
CA THR A 31 -12.78 0.28 -7.50
C THR A 31 -13.11 1.72 -7.88
N ALA A 32 -14.38 2.03 -8.19
CA ALA A 32 -14.79 3.39 -8.52
C ALA A 32 -14.57 4.37 -7.36
N VAL A 33 -14.91 3.98 -6.13
CA VAL A 33 -14.62 4.77 -4.93
C VAL A 33 -13.11 4.99 -4.78
N GLY A 34 -12.31 3.92 -4.88
CA GLY A 34 -10.85 4.02 -4.81
C GLY A 34 -10.26 4.99 -5.85
N VAL A 35 -10.67 4.84 -7.12
CA VAL A 35 -10.23 5.68 -8.24
C VAL A 35 -10.63 7.15 -8.05
N ILE A 36 -11.89 7.43 -7.72
CA ILE A 36 -12.41 8.79 -7.58
C ILE A 36 -11.68 9.52 -6.46
N PHE A 37 -11.55 8.88 -5.29
CA PHE A 37 -10.86 9.49 -4.16
C PHE A 37 -9.35 9.61 -4.41
N THR A 38 -8.75 8.71 -5.20
CA THR A 38 -7.36 8.86 -5.66
C THR A 38 -7.18 10.06 -6.58
N ALA A 39 -8.08 10.28 -7.52
CA ALA A 39 -8.05 11.46 -8.39
C ALA A 39 -8.21 12.75 -7.57
N MET A 40 -9.14 12.75 -6.60
CA MET A 40 -9.40 13.91 -5.76
C MET A 40 -8.22 14.28 -4.85
N MET A 41 -7.36 13.31 -4.46
CA MET A 41 -6.12 13.61 -3.74
C MET A 41 -5.22 14.58 -4.51
N GLY A 42 -5.29 14.60 -5.85
CA GLY A 42 -4.57 15.57 -6.67
C GLY A 42 -5.02 17.02 -6.48
N ALA A 43 -6.21 17.26 -5.92
CA ALA A 43 -6.67 18.61 -5.58
C ALA A 43 -6.13 19.11 -4.22
N ALA A 44 -5.65 18.21 -3.35
CA ALA A 44 -5.21 18.55 -2.00
C ALA A 44 -4.13 19.65 -1.92
N PRO A 45 -3.12 19.70 -2.82
CA PRO A 45 -2.12 20.76 -2.82
C PRO A 45 -2.67 22.19 -3.01
N TYR A 46 -3.89 22.33 -3.53
CA TYR A 46 -4.53 23.63 -3.76
C TYR A 46 -5.36 24.16 -2.57
N PHE A 47 -5.46 23.40 -1.48
CA PHE A 47 -6.22 23.79 -0.28
C PHE A 47 -5.39 24.52 0.78
N GLY A 48 -4.14 24.89 0.49
CA GLY A 48 -3.28 25.64 1.41
C GLY A 48 -3.00 24.87 2.72
N SER A 49 -3.08 25.56 3.87
CA SER A 49 -2.76 24.99 5.19
C SER A 49 -3.65 23.81 5.60
N ASP A 50 -4.87 23.71 5.07
CA ASP A 50 -5.81 22.62 5.38
C ASP A 50 -5.67 21.43 4.41
N GLY A 51 -4.76 21.51 3.43
CA GLY A 51 -4.56 20.50 2.41
C GLY A 51 -4.21 19.11 2.96
N TYR A 52 -3.47 19.03 4.07
CA TYR A 52 -3.12 17.74 4.69
C TYR A 52 -4.36 17.02 5.25
N MET A 53 -5.34 17.76 5.78
CA MET A 53 -6.56 17.19 6.34
C MET A 53 -7.48 16.68 5.22
N VAL A 54 -7.59 17.44 4.13
CA VAL A 54 -8.29 17.02 2.91
C VAL A 54 -7.65 15.75 2.34
N LEU A 55 -6.32 15.74 2.22
CA LEU A 55 -5.56 14.57 1.75
C LEU A 55 -5.80 13.35 2.65
N ALA A 56 -5.75 13.51 3.98
CA ALA A 56 -5.97 12.43 4.93
C ALA A 56 -7.37 11.82 4.82
N VAL A 57 -8.41 12.64 4.72
CA VAL A 57 -9.80 12.17 4.55
C VAL A 57 -9.96 11.42 3.22
N MET A 58 -9.44 11.98 2.13
CA MET A 58 -9.51 11.35 0.81
C MET A 58 -8.73 10.03 0.77
N TYR A 59 -7.55 9.99 1.38
CA TYR A 59 -6.75 8.79 1.52
C TYR A 59 -7.48 7.69 2.30
N VAL A 60 -8.13 8.03 3.42
CA VAL A 60 -8.90 7.05 4.21
C VAL A 60 -10.02 6.42 3.38
N ILE A 61 -10.79 7.23 2.65
CA ILE A 61 -11.91 6.72 1.83
C ILE A 61 -11.38 5.92 0.62
N GLY A 62 -10.33 6.42 -0.05
CA GLY A 62 -9.66 5.69 -1.14
C GLY A 62 -9.10 4.35 -0.68
N SER A 63 -8.50 4.31 0.52
CA SER A 63 -7.96 3.09 1.14
C SER A 63 -9.05 2.07 1.50
N ILE A 64 -10.24 2.52 1.92
CA ILE A 64 -11.42 1.65 2.08
C ILE A 64 -11.84 1.07 0.73
N GLY A 65 -11.86 1.88 -0.33
CA GLY A 65 -12.09 1.46 -1.71
C GLY A 65 -11.13 0.35 -2.14
N PHE A 66 -9.83 0.59 -1.98
CA PHE A 66 -8.75 -0.34 -2.34
C PHE A 66 -8.82 -1.65 -1.54
N THR A 67 -8.85 -1.56 -0.21
CA THR A 67 -8.79 -2.73 0.67
C THR A 67 -10.08 -3.56 0.58
N GLY A 68 -11.25 -2.89 0.54
CA GLY A 68 -12.53 -3.56 0.33
C GLY A 68 -12.62 -4.26 -1.03
N GLY A 69 -12.10 -3.61 -2.08
CA GLY A 69 -11.97 -4.20 -3.42
C GLY A 69 -11.08 -5.46 -3.41
N ASN A 70 -9.95 -5.43 -2.70
CA ASN A 70 -9.04 -6.58 -2.60
C ASN A 70 -9.71 -7.81 -1.96
N VAL A 71 -10.53 -7.62 -0.92
CA VAL A 71 -11.28 -8.74 -0.30
C VAL A 71 -12.18 -9.44 -1.33
N ILE A 72 -12.92 -8.66 -2.13
CA ILE A 72 -13.80 -9.20 -3.17
C ILE A 72 -12.99 -9.81 -4.32
N TYR A 73 -11.87 -9.19 -4.70
CA TYR A 73 -10.94 -9.69 -5.71
C TYR A 73 -10.40 -11.08 -5.35
N TYR A 74 -9.93 -11.27 -4.11
CA TYR A 74 -9.46 -12.58 -3.65
C TYR A 74 -10.58 -13.63 -3.63
N ALA A 75 -11.82 -13.24 -3.27
CA ALA A 75 -12.98 -14.13 -3.34
C ALA A 75 -13.43 -14.45 -4.77
N PHE A 76 -12.97 -13.67 -5.75
CA PHE A 76 -13.25 -13.86 -7.17
C PHE A 76 -12.25 -14.84 -7.83
N MET A 77 -11.00 -14.85 -7.34
CA MET A 77 -9.90 -15.64 -7.89
C MET A 77 -10.21 -17.14 -8.08
N PRO A 78 -10.86 -17.85 -7.13
CA PRO A 78 -11.23 -19.26 -7.31
C PRO A 78 -12.17 -19.57 -8.47
N HIS A 79 -12.86 -18.56 -9.01
CA HIS A 79 -13.79 -18.70 -10.14
C HIS A 79 -13.13 -18.40 -11.49
N LEU A 80 -11.95 -17.79 -11.48
CA LEU A 80 -11.23 -17.39 -12.70
C LEU A 80 -10.27 -18.45 -13.21
N ALA A 81 -9.76 -19.30 -12.32
CA ALA A 81 -8.77 -20.30 -12.66
C ALA A 81 -9.06 -21.61 -11.90
N ASP A 82 -8.75 -22.74 -12.54
CA ASP A 82 -8.72 -24.03 -11.86
C ASP A 82 -7.66 -23.99 -10.75
N LYS A 83 -7.91 -24.71 -9.65
CA LYS A 83 -7.02 -24.80 -8.48
C LYS A 83 -5.59 -25.20 -8.86
N ARG A 84 -5.45 -26.04 -9.89
CA ARG A 84 -4.14 -26.50 -10.40
C ARG A 84 -3.29 -25.38 -11.01
N CYS A 85 -3.94 -24.33 -11.53
CA CYS A 85 -3.29 -23.21 -12.19
C CYS A 85 -3.30 -21.94 -11.32
N MET A 86 -3.78 -22.03 -10.09
CA MET A 86 -3.98 -20.87 -9.21
C MET A 86 -2.66 -20.14 -8.90
N ASP A 87 -1.62 -20.89 -8.55
CA ASP A 87 -0.29 -20.35 -8.25
C ASP A 87 0.34 -19.69 -9.48
N HIS A 88 0.12 -20.28 -10.67
CA HIS A 88 0.54 -19.71 -11.95
C HIS A 88 -0.19 -18.40 -12.27
N VAL A 89 -1.53 -18.41 -12.24
CA VAL A 89 -2.33 -17.22 -12.57
C VAL A 89 -2.08 -16.09 -11.58
N SER A 90 -1.95 -16.41 -10.29
CA SER A 90 -1.62 -15.44 -9.24
C SER A 90 -0.22 -14.84 -9.42
N SER A 91 0.80 -15.67 -9.62
CA SER A 91 2.19 -15.20 -9.80
C SER A 91 2.37 -14.33 -11.04
N TRP A 92 1.75 -14.71 -12.16
CA TRP A 92 1.74 -13.88 -13.37
C TRP A 92 0.92 -12.61 -13.18
N GLY A 93 -0.21 -12.66 -12.46
CA GLY A 93 -0.99 -11.49 -12.09
C GLY A 93 -0.15 -10.48 -11.31
N TYR A 94 0.61 -10.93 -10.31
CA TYR A 94 1.56 -10.09 -9.57
C TYR A 94 2.66 -9.54 -10.47
N ALA A 95 3.25 -10.35 -11.36
CA ALA A 95 4.29 -9.90 -12.29
C ALA A 95 3.78 -8.79 -13.22
N TYR A 96 2.58 -8.94 -13.80
CA TYR A 96 1.95 -7.89 -14.61
C TYR A 96 1.59 -6.65 -13.78
N GLY A 97 1.16 -6.83 -12.53
CA GLY A 97 0.91 -5.74 -11.60
C GLY A 97 2.17 -4.92 -11.32
N PHE A 98 3.27 -5.57 -10.97
CA PHE A 98 4.58 -4.92 -10.78
C PHE A 98 5.10 -4.26 -12.06
N MET A 99 4.91 -4.89 -13.22
CA MET A 99 5.32 -4.31 -14.50
C MET A 99 4.51 -3.05 -14.84
N GLY A 100 3.20 -3.08 -14.65
CA GLY A 100 2.33 -1.92 -14.84
C GLY A 100 2.62 -0.80 -13.85
N GLY A 101 2.84 -1.14 -12.58
CA GLY A 101 3.24 -0.20 -11.53
C GLY A 101 4.60 0.44 -11.81
N SER A 102 5.58 -0.34 -12.26
CA SER A 102 6.91 0.15 -12.64
C SER A 102 6.84 1.11 -13.81
N LEU A 103 6.06 0.79 -14.85
CA LEU A 103 5.90 1.64 -16.01
C LEU A 103 5.28 2.99 -15.64
N LEU A 104 4.23 2.97 -14.83
CA LEU A 104 3.58 4.20 -14.36
C LEU A 104 4.53 5.02 -13.46
N LEU A 105 5.24 4.37 -12.54
CA LEU A 105 6.19 5.02 -11.64
C LEU A 105 7.36 5.65 -12.39
N LEU A 106 7.84 5.01 -13.47
CA LEU A 106 8.87 5.57 -14.35
C LEU A 106 8.39 6.87 -15.01
N VAL A 107 7.14 6.90 -15.49
CA VAL A 107 6.55 8.13 -16.04
C VAL A 107 6.45 9.22 -14.98
N HIS A 108 6.02 8.89 -13.75
CA HIS A 108 5.95 9.86 -12.65
C HIS A 108 7.32 10.40 -12.25
N LEU A 109 8.34 9.55 -12.19
CA LEU A 109 9.71 9.97 -11.95
C LEU A 109 10.20 10.93 -13.04
N GLY A 110 9.88 10.64 -14.31
CA GLY A 110 10.17 11.55 -15.42
C GLY A 110 9.48 12.92 -15.26
N ILE A 111 8.21 12.94 -14.83
CA ILE A 111 7.49 14.20 -14.55
C ILE A 111 8.16 14.97 -13.42
N LEU A 112 8.57 14.30 -12.34
CA LEU A 112 9.22 14.95 -11.20
C LEU A 112 10.54 15.61 -11.60
N LEU A 113 11.38 14.89 -12.35
CA LEU A 113 12.74 15.32 -12.70
C LEU A 113 12.82 16.28 -13.89
N ALA A 114 11.99 16.09 -14.91
CA ALA A 114 12.15 16.78 -16.20
C ALA A 114 11.05 17.82 -16.49
N SER A 115 9.94 17.82 -15.76
CA SER A 115 8.85 18.76 -16.05
C SER A 115 9.11 20.15 -15.45
N PRO A 116 8.87 21.25 -16.20
CA PRO A 116 9.00 22.61 -15.70
C PRO A 116 7.80 23.06 -14.85
N TRP A 117 6.85 22.16 -14.57
CA TRP A 117 5.65 22.48 -13.77
C TRP A 117 5.99 22.72 -12.30
N ASP A 118 5.13 23.49 -11.63
CA ASP A 118 5.19 23.64 -10.19
C ASP A 118 4.90 22.32 -9.47
N THR A 119 5.35 22.21 -8.22
CA THR A 119 5.22 20.99 -7.41
C THR A 119 3.76 20.57 -7.22
N ASN A 120 2.85 21.53 -7.03
CA ASN A 120 1.43 21.23 -6.80
C ASN A 120 0.80 20.60 -8.05
N PHE A 121 1.10 21.15 -9.22
CA PHE A 121 0.63 20.59 -10.49
C PHE A 121 1.27 19.24 -10.79
N LYS A 122 2.57 19.05 -10.51
CA LYS A 122 3.24 17.74 -10.62
C LYS A 122 2.50 16.67 -9.81
N LEU A 123 2.22 16.95 -8.53
CA LEU A 123 1.49 16.03 -7.64
C LEU A 123 0.06 15.77 -8.15
N ALA A 124 -0.66 16.81 -8.61
CA ALA A 124 -1.99 16.67 -9.17
C ALA A 124 -2.00 15.73 -10.38
N VAL A 125 -1.06 15.90 -11.31
CA VAL A 125 -0.91 15.02 -12.49
C VAL A 125 -0.59 13.59 -12.07
N ILE A 126 0.28 13.38 -11.08
CA ILE A 126 0.63 12.04 -10.58
C ILE A 126 -0.61 11.32 -10.02
N PHE A 127 -1.42 11.97 -9.18
CA PHE A 127 -2.63 11.38 -8.62
C PHE A 127 -3.70 11.08 -9.69
N VAL A 128 -3.94 12.02 -10.61
CA VAL A 128 -4.92 11.84 -11.68
C VAL A 128 -4.49 10.73 -12.64
N THR A 129 -3.24 10.72 -13.10
CA THR A 129 -2.75 9.66 -14.01
C THR A 129 -2.75 8.29 -13.34
N SER A 130 -2.45 8.20 -12.04
CA SER A 130 -2.59 6.96 -11.25
C SER A 130 -4.03 6.45 -11.22
N SER A 131 -4.98 7.36 -11.00
CA SER A 131 -6.41 7.02 -10.98
C SER A 131 -6.90 6.53 -12.35
N LEU A 132 -6.43 7.16 -13.43
CA LEU A 132 -6.76 6.78 -14.81
C LEU A 132 -6.14 5.45 -15.18
N TRP A 133 -4.90 5.18 -14.74
CA TRP A 133 -4.24 3.89 -14.93
C TRP A 133 -5.02 2.77 -14.24
N TRP A 134 -5.37 2.96 -12.97
CA TRP A 134 -6.15 2.00 -12.20
C TRP A 134 -7.53 1.74 -12.84
N TRP A 135 -8.24 2.79 -13.25
CA TRP A 135 -9.51 2.64 -13.94
C TRP A 135 -9.37 1.98 -15.31
N GLY A 136 -8.32 2.31 -16.08
CA GLY A 136 -8.07 1.74 -17.40
C GLY A 136 -7.95 0.23 -17.35
N PHE A 137 -7.08 -0.31 -16.50
CA PHE A 137 -6.94 -1.76 -16.32
C PHE A 137 -8.15 -2.38 -15.62
N GLY A 138 -8.74 -1.70 -14.64
CA GLY A 138 -9.96 -2.16 -13.97
C GLY A 138 -11.14 -2.30 -14.92
N ALA A 139 -11.34 -1.34 -15.81
CA ALA A 139 -12.42 -1.34 -16.81
C ALA A 139 -12.28 -2.49 -17.81
N LEU A 140 -11.05 -2.83 -18.22
CA LEU A 140 -10.80 -4.00 -19.07
C LEU A 140 -11.22 -5.29 -18.37
N MET A 141 -10.88 -5.46 -17.09
CA MET A 141 -11.32 -6.59 -16.29
C MET A 141 -12.86 -6.65 -16.21
N PHE A 142 -13.53 -5.53 -15.92
CA PHE A 142 -14.99 -5.50 -15.87
C PHE A 142 -15.67 -5.75 -17.22
N LYS A 143 -15.01 -5.43 -18.33
CA LYS A 143 -15.54 -5.67 -19.68
C LYS A 143 -15.40 -7.13 -20.11
N TRP A 144 -14.25 -7.74 -19.86
CA TRP A 144 -13.92 -9.06 -20.40
C TRP A 144 -14.15 -10.22 -19.44
N THR A 145 -14.28 -9.96 -18.15
CA THR A 145 -14.44 -11.03 -17.16
C THR A 145 -15.91 -11.35 -16.93
N PRO A 146 -16.37 -12.60 -17.12
CA PRO A 146 -17.75 -12.99 -16.82
C PRO A 146 -18.02 -12.88 -15.31
N GLU A 147 -19.30 -12.69 -14.95
CA GLU A 147 -19.71 -12.75 -13.54
C GLU A 147 -19.70 -14.23 -13.11
N PRO A 148 -19.17 -14.56 -11.92
CA PRO A 148 -19.16 -15.94 -11.44
C PRO A 148 -20.59 -16.42 -11.28
N ASP A 149 -20.88 -17.58 -11.83
CA ASP A 149 -22.17 -18.23 -11.61
C ASP A 149 -22.21 -18.73 -10.16
N ILE A 150 -22.96 -18.04 -9.32
CA ILE A 150 -23.16 -18.45 -7.93
C ILE A 150 -24.51 -19.15 -7.88
N SER A 151 -24.47 -20.48 -7.76
CA SER A 151 -25.64 -21.30 -7.48
C SER A 151 -26.16 -20.96 -6.08
N SER A 152 -26.99 -19.92 -5.95
CA SER A 152 -27.64 -19.60 -4.69
C SER A 152 -29.15 -19.43 -4.87
N GLU A 153 -29.89 -20.28 -4.17
CA GLU A 153 -31.35 -20.33 -4.10
C GLU A 153 -31.96 -19.37 -3.06
N MET A 154 -31.27 -18.31 -2.63
CA MET A 154 -31.85 -17.40 -1.63
C MET A 154 -32.53 -16.18 -2.25
N GLU A 155 -33.85 -16.08 -2.04
CA GLU A 155 -34.62 -14.87 -2.28
C GLU A 155 -34.15 -13.72 -1.37
N TRP A 156 -33.95 -12.55 -1.98
CA TRP A 156 -33.49 -11.34 -1.31
C TRP A 156 -34.48 -10.87 -0.23
N GLN A 157 -34.15 -11.09 1.05
CA GLN A 157 -34.98 -10.65 2.19
C GLN A 157 -34.55 -9.31 2.82
N GLY A 158 -33.72 -8.53 2.11
CA GLY A 158 -33.32 -7.17 2.51
C GLY A 158 -32.02 -7.06 3.30
N PHE A 159 -31.34 -5.91 3.18
CA PHE A 159 -29.98 -5.64 3.67
C PHE A 159 -29.79 -5.87 5.18
N ARG A 160 -30.80 -5.53 6.00
CA ARG A 160 -30.74 -5.66 7.46
C ARG A 160 -30.82 -7.12 7.93
N LYS A 161 -31.63 -7.95 7.29
CA LYS A 161 -31.72 -9.39 7.62
C LYS A 161 -30.49 -10.13 7.09
N ALA A 162 -30.02 -9.78 5.90
CA ALA A 162 -28.81 -10.36 5.32
C ALA A 162 -27.55 -10.08 6.17
N THR A 163 -27.39 -8.84 6.65
CA THR A 163 -26.27 -8.47 7.54
C THR A 163 -26.37 -9.15 8.91
N LEU A 164 -27.54 -9.16 9.55
CA LEU A 164 -27.74 -9.84 10.83
C LEU A 164 -27.46 -11.36 10.72
N PHE A 165 -27.93 -11.98 9.64
CA PHE A 165 -27.66 -13.38 9.35
C PHE A 165 -26.16 -13.63 9.11
N ALA A 166 -25.48 -12.77 8.35
CA ALA A 166 -24.04 -12.87 8.11
C ALA A 166 -23.22 -12.83 9.41
N TYR A 167 -23.54 -11.90 10.31
CA TYR A 167 -22.89 -11.82 11.61
C TYR A 167 -23.20 -13.03 12.51
N ALA A 168 -24.42 -13.55 12.47
CA ALA A 168 -24.79 -14.76 13.21
C ALA A 168 -24.04 -16.00 12.71
N GLU A 169 -23.86 -16.14 11.38
CA GLU A 169 -23.11 -17.21 10.75
C GLU A 169 -21.63 -17.16 11.15
N VAL A 170 -21.01 -15.98 11.06
CA VAL A 170 -19.62 -15.75 11.49
C VAL A 170 -19.46 -16.10 12.97
N GLY A 171 -20.40 -15.68 13.83
CA GLY A 171 -20.40 -16.03 15.25
C GLY A 171 -20.54 -17.53 15.52
N ARG A 172 -21.32 -18.24 14.70
CA ARG A 172 -21.44 -19.70 14.78
C ARG A 172 -20.14 -20.39 14.37
N THR A 173 -19.51 -19.97 13.28
CA THR A 173 -18.20 -20.46 12.84
C THR A 173 -17.12 -20.21 13.90
N PHE A 174 -17.16 -19.04 14.56
CA PHE A 174 -16.24 -18.72 15.65
C PHE A 174 -16.44 -19.60 16.89
N LYS A 175 -17.69 -19.98 17.22
CA LYS A 175 -17.97 -20.95 18.29
C LYS A 175 -17.45 -22.36 17.96
N GLU A 176 -17.43 -22.72 16.69
CA GLU A 176 -16.92 -24.01 16.22
C GLU A 176 -15.41 -24.02 15.96
N ILE A 177 -14.69 -22.90 16.18
CA ILE A 177 -13.25 -22.77 15.92
C ILE A 177 -12.40 -23.78 16.71
N LYS A 178 -12.89 -24.23 17.88
CA LYS A 178 -12.23 -25.26 18.69
C LYS A 178 -12.21 -26.63 18.00
N LYS A 179 -13.16 -26.92 17.10
CA LYS A 179 -13.16 -28.16 16.30
C LYS A 179 -12.07 -28.16 15.22
N PHE A 180 -11.65 -26.98 14.77
CA PHE A 180 -10.66 -26.80 13.70
C PHE A 180 -9.38 -26.13 14.20
N ARG A 181 -8.78 -26.68 15.26
CA ARG A 181 -7.59 -26.11 15.92
C ARG A 181 -6.43 -25.85 14.95
N VAL A 182 -6.23 -26.73 13.96
CA VAL A 182 -5.19 -26.56 12.92
C VAL A 182 -5.48 -25.35 12.03
N LEU A 183 -6.74 -25.15 11.61
CA LEU A 183 -7.14 -24.00 10.81
C LEU A 183 -7.00 -22.69 11.61
N ALA A 184 -7.37 -22.70 12.89
CA ALA A 184 -7.22 -21.55 13.77
C ALA A 184 -5.75 -21.13 13.94
N LEU A 185 -4.86 -22.11 14.17
CA LEU A 185 -3.40 -21.90 14.21
C LEU A 185 -2.86 -21.36 12.89
N TYR A 186 -3.33 -21.88 11.76
CA TYR A 186 -2.97 -21.38 10.44
C TYR A 186 -3.41 -19.93 10.24
N LEU A 187 -4.65 -19.57 10.58
CA LEU A 187 -5.16 -18.21 10.47
C LEU A 187 -4.41 -17.23 11.38
N LEU A 188 -4.06 -17.64 12.59
CA LEU A 188 -3.25 -16.83 13.50
C LEU A 188 -1.84 -16.61 12.95
N ALA A 189 -1.18 -17.67 12.47
CA ALA A 189 0.12 -17.56 11.82
C ALA A 189 0.06 -16.66 10.58
N TYR A 190 -0.99 -16.83 9.75
CA TYR A 190 -1.26 -16.01 8.58
C TYR A 190 -1.40 -14.54 8.94
N LEU A 191 -2.21 -14.22 9.95
CA LEU A 191 -2.38 -12.86 10.43
C LEU A 191 -1.03 -12.23 10.81
N LEU A 192 -0.22 -12.94 11.60
CA LEU A 192 1.06 -12.41 12.09
C LEU A 192 2.06 -12.14 10.97
N PHE A 193 2.26 -13.08 10.03
CA PHE A 193 3.23 -12.85 8.97
C PHE A 193 2.71 -11.87 7.91
N TYR A 194 1.41 -11.90 7.59
CA TYR A 194 0.81 -10.98 6.62
C TYR A 194 0.89 -9.53 7.11
N ASP A 195 0.63 -9.32 8.41
CA ASP A 195 0.78 -8.01 9.05
C ASP A 195 2.24 -7.53 9.02
N GLY A 196 3.20 -8.42 9.33
CA GLY A 196 4.63 -8.10 9.26
C GLY A 196 5.09 -7.69 7.85
N VAL A 197 4.71 -8.46 6.83
CA VAL A 197 5.04 -8.15 5.43
C VAL A 197 4.42 -6.84 4.98
N ASN A 198 3.14 -6.61 5.30
CA ASN A 198 2.44 -5.39 4.90
C ASN A 198 2.98 -4.14 5.63
N THR A 199 3.36 -4.26 6.89
CA THR A 199 4.00 -3.18 7.66
C THR A 199 5.34 -2.79 7.05
N ILE A 200 6.20 -3.77 6.74
CA ILE A 200 7.49 -3.49 6.09
C ILE A 200 7.27 -2.84 4.72
N ALA A 201 6.36 -3.38 3.90
CA ALA A 201 6.08 -2.83 2.57
C ALA A 201 5.55 -1.38 2.63
N SER A 202 4.66 -1.07 3.58
CA SER A 202 4.08 0.28 3.73
C SER A 202 5.04 1.29 4.36
N MET A 203 5.95 0.85 5.24
CA MET A 203 6.92 1.72 5.91
C MET A 203 8.25 1.85 5.18
N ALA A 204 8.54 1.01 4.18
CA ALA A 204 9.83 1.01 3.48
C ALA A 204 10.23 2.38 2.90
N SER A 205 9.29 3.08 2.25
CA SER A 205 9.55 4.42 1.69
C SER A 205 9.87 5.44 2.78
N VAL A 206 9.07 5.46 3.85
CA VAL A 206 9.25 6.38 4.98
C VAL A 206 10.56 6.10 5.71
N PHE A 207 10.91 4.82 5.88
CA PHE A 207 12.18 4.41 6.47
C PHE A 207 13.38 4.92 5.64
N GLY A 208 13.32 4.81 4.31
CA GLY A 208 14.34 5.38 3.45
C GLY A 208 14.52 6.89 3.68
N GLU A 209 13.41 7.63 3.62
CA GLU A 209 13.43 9.09 3.73
C GLU A 209 13.84 9.61 5.12
N VAL A 210 13.31 9.02 6.19
CA VAL A 210 13.45 9.51 7.57
C VAL A 210 14.67 8.91 8.26
N VAL A 211 14.90 7.60 8.10
CA VAL A 211 15.98 6.90 8.82
C VAL A 211 17.27 6.90 8.01
N LEU A 212 17.20 6.55 6.73
CA LEU A 212 18.38 6.56 5.86
C LEU A 212 18.72 7.95 5.31
N ARG A 213 17.81 8.92 5.47
CA ARG A 213 17.97 10.31 5.00
C ARG A 213 18.37 10.37 3.53
N ILE A 214 17.72 9.56 2.68
CA ILE A 214 17.92 9.62 1.23
C ILE A 214 17.00 10.68 0.60
N ASN A 215 17.46 11.29 -0.49
CA ASN A 215 16.66 12.21 -1.29
C ASN A 215 15.41 11.51 -1.86
N GLU A 216 14.29 12.25 -1.99
CA GLU A 216 13.01 11.75 -2.51
C GLU A 216 13.13 11.08 -3.89
N SER A 217 13.86 11.69 -4.82
CA SER A 217 14.06 11.15 -6.17
C SER A 217 14.78 9.81 -6.15
N MET A 218 15.78 9.67 -5.26
CA MET A 218 16.49 8.40 -5.05
C MET A 218 15.57 7.36 -4.40
N ASN A 219 14.71 7.77 -3.46
CA ASN A 219 13.73 6.88 -2.84
C ASN A 219 12.78 6.29 -3.90
N ILE A 220 12.25 7.13 -4.79
CA ILE A 220 11.41 6.69 -5.91
C ILE A 220 12.18 5.76 -6.86
N ALA A 221 13.45 6.07 -7.17
CA ALA A 221 14.29 5.21 -8.01
C ALA A 221 14.58 3.84 -7.36
N LEU A 222 14.79 3.80 -6.05
CA LEU A 222 14.95 2.55 -5.30
C LEU A 222 13.64 1.74 -5.29
N LEU A 223 12.49 2.39 -5.09
CA LEU A 223 11.18 1.74 -5.22
C LEU A 223 11.00 1.15 -6.63
N LEU A 224 11.36 1.88 -7.69
CA LEU A 224 11.30 1.38 -9.07
C LEU A 224 12.21 0.15 -9.27
N THR A 225 13.41 0.16 -8.66
CA THR A 225 14.33 -0.97 -8.68
C THR A 225 13.72 -2.20 -8.00
N VAL A 226 13.13 -2.01 -6.81
CA VAL A 226 12.44 -3.09 -6.08
C VAL A 226 11.27 -3.65 -6.90
N ASN A 227 10.46 -2.81 -7.54
CA ASN A 227 9.36 -3.26 -8.41
C ASN A 227 9.90 -4.06 -9.62
N THR A 228 11.01 -3.61 -10.22
CA THR A 228 11.64 -4.30 -11.36
C THR A 228 12.18 -5.67 -10.97
N VAL A 229 12.78 -5.80 -9.78
CA VAL A 229 13.24 -7.09 -9.22
C VAL A 229 12.05 -7.97 -8.82
N ALA A 230 10.93 -7.40 -8.39
CA ALA A 230 9.74 -8.14 -8.01
C ALA A 230 9.12 -8.90 -9.20
N ILE A 231 9.26 -8.42 -10.44
CA ILE A 231 8.74 -9.08 -11.64
C ILE A 231 9.35 -10.50 -11.84
N PRO A 232 10.67 -10.68 -12.02
CA PRO A 232 11.26 -12.00 -12.19
C PRO A 232 11.12 -12.85 -10.91
N MET A 233 11.16 -12.23 -9.72
CA MET A 233 10.99 -12.96 -8.46
C MET A 233 9.58 -13.52 -8.30
N SER A 234 8.54 -12.81 -8.74
CA SER A 234 7.15 -13.30 -8.70
C SER A 234 7.00 -14.56 -9.56
N ILE A 235 7.59 -14.56 -10.76
CA ILE A 235 7.57 -15.72 -11.67
C ILE A 235 8.40 -16.88 -11.12
N LEU A 236 9.58 -16.60 -10.55
CA LEU A 236 10.45 -17.61 -9.95
C LEU A 236 9.78 -18.31 -8.76
N PHE A 237 9.19 -17.54 -7.84
CA PHE A 237 8.48 -18.11 -6.69
C PHE A 237 7.18 -18.82 -7.09
N GLY A 238 6.51 -18.38 -8.15
CA GLY A 238 5.40 -19.12 -8.76
C GLY A 238 5.83 -20.51 -9.23
N LYS A 239 6.91 -20.59 -10.03
CA LYS A 239 7.48 -21.88 -10.47
C LYS A 239 7.97 -22.74 -9.30
N LEU A 240 8.53 -22.12 -8.26
CA LEU A 240 8.96 -22.83 -7.06
C LEU A 240 7.78 -23.42 -6.29
N ALA A 241 6.67 -22.69 -6.19
CA ALA A 241 5.44 -23.16 -5.58
C ALA A 241 4.84 -24.35 -6.34
N ASP A 242 4.85 -24.30 -7.68
CA ASP A 242 4.38 -25.41 -8.52
C ASP A 242 5.21 -26.70 -8.32
N HIS A 243 6.53 -26.58 -8.13
CA HIS A 243 7.43 -27.75 -8.04
C HIS A 243 7.62 -28.29 -6.62
N LYS A 244 7.83 -27.41 -5.62
CA LYS A 244 8.15 -27.81 -4.23
C LYS A 244 6.97 -27.60 -3.26
N GLY A 245 5.85 -27.08 -3.76
CA GLY A 245 4.65 -26.80 -2.99
C GLY A 245 4.67 -25.41 -2.36
N THR A 246 3.49 -24.79 -2.27
CA THR A 246 3.26 -23.43 -1.76
C THR A 246 3.80 -23.22 -0.35
N LYS A 247 3.73 -24.24 0.53
CA LYS A 247 4.25 -24.16 1.92
C LYS A 247 5.76 -23.93 1.95
N PHE A 248 6.52 -24.64 1.12
CA PHE A 248 7.98 -24.51 1.09
C PHE A 248 8.38 -23.12 0.59
N SER A 249 7.78 -22.68 -0.52
CA SER A 249 8.00 -21.35 -1.09
C SER A 249 7.69 -20.24 -0.08
N LEU A 250 6.58 -20.36 0.64
CA LEU A 250 6.18 -19.40 1.67
C LEU A 250 7.16 -19.36 2.84
N MET A 251 7.59 -20.51 3.38
CA MET A 251 8.57 -20.55 4.48
C MET A 251 9.92 -19.96 4.06
N LEU A 252 10.38 -20.24 2.83
CA LEU A 252 11.62 -19.67 2.32
C LEU A 252 11.53 -18.14 2.19
N ALA A 253 10.43 -17.64 1.62
CA ALA A 253 10.18 -16.20 1.51
C ALA A 253 10.18 -15.52 2.89
N LEU A 254 9.48 -16.12 3.87
CA LEU A 254 9.44 -15.60 5.24
C LEU A 254 10.82 -15.60 5.91
N PHE A 255 11.61 -16.64 5.73
CA PHE A 255 12.96 -16.69 6.28
C PHE A 255 13.86 -15.59 5.71
N ILE A 256 13.81 -15.38 4.39
CA ILE A 256 14.51 -14.27 3.72
C ILE A 256 14.03 -12.93 4.27
N TYR A 257 12.71 -12.77 4.45
CA TYR A 257 12.12 -11.55 4.99
C TYR A 257 12.61 -11.24 6.41
N CYS A 258 12.66 -12.24 7.29
CA CYS A 258 13.20 -12.09 8.65
C CYS A 258 14.68 -11.69 8.63
N PHE A 259 15.48 -12.33 7.79
CA PHE A 259 16.90 -12.01 7.65
C PHE A 259 17.11 -10.56 7.17
N VAL A 260 16.38 -10.15 6.13
CA VAL A 260 16.44 -8.79 5.58
C VAL A 260 15.96 -7.76 6.60
N ALA A 261 14.90 -8.04 7.35
CA ALA A 261 14.41 -7.13 8.39
C ALA A 261 15.45 -6.91 9.50
N VAL A 262 16.12 -7.98 9.96
CA VAL A 262 17.21 -7.87 10.95
C VAL A 262 18.40 -7.11 10.38
N ALA A 263 18.79 -7.40 9.14
CA ALA A 263 19.88 -6.68 8.48
C ALA A 263 19.56 -5.18 8.31
N ALA A 264 18.34 -4.84 7.89
CA ALA A 264 17.89 -3.45 7.74
C ALA A 264 17.91 -2.70 9.07
N ALA A 265 17.47 -3.33 10.16
CA ALA A 265 17.59 -2.76 11.50
C ALA A 265 19.05 -2.50 11.90
N GLY A 266 19.99 -3.35 11.47
CA GLY A 266 21.42 -3.16 11.69
C GLY A 266 22.05 -2.04 10.86
N PHE A 267 21.45 -1.66 9.73
CA PHE A 267 21.90 -0.52 8.90
C PHE A 267 21.33 0.83 9.34
N ALA A 268 20.42 0.85 10.33
CA ALA A 268 19.93 2.09 10.89
C ALA A 268 21.11 2.88 11.48
N PRO A 269 21.38 4.11 11.00
CA PRO A 269 22.50 4.89 11.51
C PRO A 269 22.31 5.14 13.01
N LEU A 270 23.40 4.96 13.77
CA LEU A 270 23.47 5.35 15.19
C LEU A 270 23.38 6.87 15.32
N GLU A 271 23.13 7.36 16.54
CA GLU A 271 23.05 8.80 16.82
C GLU A 271 24.24 9.55 16.22
N LEU A 272 23.95 10.67 15.54
CA LEU A 272 24.96 11.51 14.91
C LEU A 272 25.68 12.26 16.05
N GLU A 273 26.88 11.81 16.41
CA GLU A 273 27.63 12.34 17.56
C GLU A 273 28.76 13.32 17.18
N GLY A 274 29.02 13.59 15.89
CA GLY A 274 30.25 14.29 15.46
C GLY A 274 30.11 15.38 14.39
N GLU A 275 31.09 16.28 14.37
CA GLU A 275 31.28 17.38 13.39
C GLU A 275 31.40 16.88 11.94
N ASN A 276 31.87 15.63 11.75
CA ASN A 276 31.97 14.97 10.44
C ASN A 276 30.61 14.54 9.86
N ASP A 277 29.55 14.50 10.69
CA ASP A 277 28.18 14.16 10.28
C ASP A 277 27.31 15.41 10.02
N ALA A 278 27.87 16.62 10.12
CA ALA A 278 27.18 17.91 9.90
C ALA A 278 26.31 17.91 8.63
N LYS A 279 26.84 17.32 7.54
CA LYS A 279 26.14 17.22 6.24
C LYS A 279 24.92 16.29 6.21
N ARG A 280 24.66 15.54 7.28
CA ARG A 280 23.54 14.60 7.40
C ARG A 280 22.44 15.11 8.32
N TYR A 281 22.65 16.22 9.05
CA TYR A 281 21.57 16.86 9.80
C TYR A 281 20.55 17.46 8.85
N ASP A 282 19.29 17.59 9.30
CA ASP A 282 18.23 18.17 8.47
C ASP A 282 18.45 19.67 8.23
N PHE A 283 19.09 20.32 9.21
CA PHE A 283 19.38 21.74 9.24
C PHE A 283 20.80 21.95 9.76
N THR A 284 21.60 22.73 9.04
CA THR A 284 22.95 23.14 9.45
C THR A 284 23.09 24.64 9.31
N PHE A 285 23.55 25.29 10.37
CA PHE A 285 23.96 26.68 10.33
C PHE A 285 25.46 26.73 10.06
N GLU A 286 25.85 27.18 8.87
CA GLU A 286 27.24 27.41 8.53
C GLU A 286 27.54 28.90 8.64
N TRP A 287 28.64 29.24 9.31
CA TRP A 287 29.10 30.63 9.39
C TRP A 287 29.73 31.03 8.05
N ASN A 288 29.24 32.10 7.44
CA ASN A 288 29.81 32.65 6.22
C ASN A 288 30.66 33.89 6.55
N ASP A 289 31.98 33.77 6.35
CA ASP A 289 32.96 34.83 6.61
C ASP A 289 32.77 36.08 5.74
N GLU A 290 32.15 35.96 4.55
CA GLU A 290 31.91 37.09 3.65
C GLU A 290 30.67 37.90 4.05
N THR A 291 29.59 37.22 4.47
CA THR A 291 28.34 37.87 4.85
C THR A 291 28.26 38.19 6.34
N GLN A 292 29.20 37.66 7.15
CA GLN A 292 29.23 37.79 8.62
C GLN A 292 27.90 37.35 9.27
N MET A 293 27.23 36.36 8.66
CA MET A 293 25.96 35.81 9.09
C MET A 293 25.99 34.29 9.03
N TYR A 294 25.16 33.64 9.84
CA TYR A 294 24.91 32.20 9.72
C TYR A 294 23.95 31.94 8.57
N GLU A 295 24.38 31.12 7.62
CA GLU A 295 23.54 30.62 6.54
C GLU A 295 22.95 29.27 6.92
N LEU A 296 21.62 29.18 6.90
CA LEU A 296 20.90 27.93 7.08
C LEU A 296 20.94 27.13 5.78
N THR A 297 21.58 25.97 5.82
CA THR A 297 21.53 24.97 4.76
C THR A 297 20.57 23.86 5.19
N THR A 298 19.67 23.46 4.28
CA THR A 298 18.75 22.34 4.54
C THR A 298 19.13 21.13 3.70
N LEU A 299 19.00 19.93 4.29
CA LEU A 299 19.31 18.70 3.58
C LEU A 299 18.28 18.47 2.46
N TYR A 300 18.73 18.47 1.20
CA TYR A 300 17.91 18.31 0.00
C TYR A 300 16.81 19.37 -0.17
N ASP A 301 17.07 20.62 0.20
CA ASP A 301 16.11 21.73 0.10
C ASP A 301 14.78 21.46 0.86
N ARG A 302 14.82 20.61 1.91
CA ARG A 302 13.66 20.35 2.76
C ARG A 302 13.16 21.66 3.37
N GLY A 303 11.84 21.86 3.32
CA GLY A 303 11.18 22.99 3.96
C GLY A 303 11.36 22.94 5.48
N TYR A 304 11.85 24.02 6.07
CA TYR A 304 12.07 24.15 7.51
C TYR A 304 10.84 24.72 8.26
N GLU A 305 9.88 25.28 7.52
CA GLU A 305 8.67 25.89 8.08
C GLU A 305 7.84 24.84 8.86
N GLY A 306 7.72 25.04 10.17
CA GLY A 306 6.98 24.15 11.09
C GLY A 306 7.80 23.04 11.75
N TRP A 307 9.06 22.82 11.35
CA TRP A 307 9.97 21.83 11.95
C TRP A 307 10.92 22.46 12.96
N VAL A 308 11.37 23.68 12.69
CA VAL A 308 12.18 24.48 13.61
C VAL A 308 11.23 25.28 14.49
N SER A 309 11.18 24.96 15.77
CA SER A 309 10.49 25.78 16.75
C SER A 309 11.27 27.08 16.92
N GLU A 310 10.64 28.25 16.75
CA GLU A 310 11.21 29.55 17.14
C GLU A 310 11.43 29.69 18.67
N LYS A 311 11.11 28.64 19.43
CA LYS A 311 11.19 28.58 20.90
C LYS A 311 11.90 27.31 21.33
N GLY A 312 13.06 27.01 20.75
CA GLY A 312 13.92 25.94 21.23
C GLY A 312 14.54 26.30 22.57
N ALA A 313 14.81 25.30 23.42
CA ALA A 313 15.55 25.52 24.68
C ALA A 313 16.98 26.06 24.44
N GLY A 314 17.53 25.87 23.23
CA GLY A 314 18.81 26.44 22.81
C GLY A 314 18.73 27.93 22.46
N ASP A 315 17.61 28.42 21.93
CA ASP A 315 17.44 29.83 21.49
C ASP A 315 17.33 30.81 22.66
N THR A 316 17.04 30.31 23.86
CA THR A 316 17.05 31.12 25.08
C THR A 316 18.43 31.19 25.74
N ALA A 317 19.36 30.32 25.32
CA ALA A 317 20.74 30.27 25.80
C ALA A 317 21.74 30.92 24.84
N PHE A 318 21.40 31.01 23.55
CA PHE A 318 22.12 31.79 22.53
C PHE A 318 21.78 33.29 22.64
#